data_AF-A0A495L1K5-F1
#
_entry.id   AF-A0A495L1K5-F1
#
_cell.length_a   1.000
_cell.length_b   1.000
_cell.length_c   1.000
_cell.angle_alpha   90.00
_cell.angle_beta   90.00
_cell.angle_gamma   90.00
#
_symmetry.space_group_name_H-M   'P 1'
#
loop_
_entity.id
_entity.type
_entity.pdbx_description
1 polymer ?
#
loop_
_entity_poly.entity_id
_entity_poly.type
_entity_poly.pdbx_seq_one_letter_code
_entity_poly.pdbx_strand_id
1 'polypeptide(L)'
;MKGRGASAAGQGSDDVYDALFLEGAYLAQVAYRAEHFLGTRAEIAVTFPMTVFLFLLGVRLYRAGAFDDNGTGRRIRGRMLAWGFGLGLPLNLLGASLVVLDSASRYVFPMVLMLGYVGLVGWLLDHARRRGPVTLGLRAVGRTALTCYVLQNVIASWLFYGWGLGLAARVDGTTWIFGAWAGIGLFLVLASLAWLSRFERGPLEALGARLLALVPDRRATATDRAA
;
A
#
# COMPACT_ATOMS: atom_id res chain seq x y z
N MET A 1 22.62 -21.14 33.22
CA MET A 1 23.42 -20.92 31.99
C MET A 1 22.79 -21.59 30.77
N LYS A 2 21.63 -21.11 30.30
CA LYS A 2 21.00 -21.58 29.06
C LYS A 2 20.22 -20.39 28.47
N GLY A 3 20.76 -19.77 27.42
CA GLY A 3 20.16 -18.56 26.85
C GLY A 3 21.07 -17.64 26.02
N ARG A 4 22.12 -18.16 25.37
CA ARG A 4 22.99 -17.36 24.47
C ARG A 4 23.18 -17.92 23.05
N GLY A 5 22.59 -19.08 22.72
CA GLY A 5 22.80 -19.74 21.42
C GLY A 5 21.84 -19.33 20.30
N ALA A 6 20.62 -18.87 20.62
CA ALA A 6 19.61 -18.55 19.61
C ALA A 6 19.67 -17.11 19.09
N SER A 7 20.34 -16.20 19.81
CA SER A 7 20.41 -14.77 19.45
C SER A 7 21.51 -14.46 18.42
N ALA A 8 22.60 -15.24 18.39
CA ALA A 8 23.74 -14.97 17.52
C ALA A 8 23.50 -15.41 16.05
N ALA A 9 22.69 -16.45 15.84
CA ALA A 9 22.34 -16.93 14.49
C ALA A 9 21.30 -16.04 13.78
N GLY A 10 20.40 -15.40 14.54
CA GLY A 10 19.43 -14.42 14.01
C GLY A 10 20.08 -13.06 13.71
N GLN A 11 20.99 -12.59 14.56
CA GLN A 11 21.75 -11.36 14.30
C GLN A 11 22.62 -11.47 13.05
N GLY A 12 23.34 -12.58 12.85
CA GLY A 12 24.16 -12.77 11.65
C GLY A 12 23.37 -12.86 10.34
N SER A 13 22.11 -13.34 10.36
CA SER A 13 21.26 -13.34 9.16
C SER A 13 20.68 -11.96 8.85
N ASP A 14 20.31 -11.21 9.88
CA ASP A 14 19.76 -9.86 9.75
C ASP A 14 20.85 -8.88 9.27
N ASP A 15 22.07 -9.00 9.78
CA ASP A 15 23.23 -8.17 9.36
C ASP A 15 23.61 -8.42 7.87
N VAL A 16 23.57 -9.67 7.42
CA VAL A 16 23.83 -10.02 6.01
C VAL A 16 22.70 -9.53 5.11
N TYR A 17 21.45 -9.57 5.59
CA TYR A 17 20.31 -9.05 4.87
C TYR A 17 20.41 -7.53 4.73
N ASP A 18 20.67 -6.81 5.82
CA ASP A 18 20.78 -5.35 5.81
C ASP A 18 21.93 -4.88 4.91
N ALA A 19 23.11 -5.50 5.00
CA ALA A 19 24.23 -5.20 4.11
C ALA A 19 23.89 -5.42 2.63
N LEU A 20 23.17 -6.50 2.31
CA LEU A 20 22.75 -6.80 0.93
C LEU A 20 21.79 -5.74 0.37
N PHE A 21 20.92 -5.16 1.19
CA PHE A 21 19.96 -4.14 0.78
C PHE A 21 20.55 -2.72 0.75
N LEU A 22 21.47 -2.44 1.68
CA LEU A 22 22.13 -1.13 1.79
C LEU A 22 23.25 -0.94 0.77
N GLU A 23 23.99 -2.00 0.44
CA GLU A 23 25.22 -1.90 -0.37
C GLU A 23 25.22 -2.86 -1.59
N GLY A 24 24.39 -3.90 -1.57
CA GLY A 24 24.41 -4.94 -2.59
C GLY A 24 23.81 -4.53 -3.94
N ALA A 25 24.31 -5.17 -5.00
CA ALA A 25 23.77 -5.04 -6.35
C ALA A 25 22.38 -5.71 -6.48
N TYR A 26 21.54 -5.20 -7.39
CA TYR A 26 20.19 -5.73 -7.62
C TYR A 26 20.18 -7.25 -7.92
N LEU A 27 21.12 -7.75 -8.72
CA LEU A 27 21.20 -9.18 -9.05
C LEU A 27 21.49 -10.05 -7.81
N ALA A 28 22.29 -9.56 -6.86
CA ALA A 28 22.55 -10.26 -5.61
C ALA A 28 21.28 -10.33 -4.75
N GLN A 29 20.49 -9.25 -4.72
CA GLN A 29 19.19 -9.23 -4.04
C GLN A 29 18.15 -10.17 -4.70
N VAL A 30 18.24 -10.39 -6.01
CA VAL A 30 17.39 -11.34 -6.73
C VAL A 30 17.84 -12.78 -6.45
N ALA A 31 19.14 -13.05 -6.53
CA ALA A 31 19.71 -14.37 -6.22
C ALA A 31 19.36 -14.80 -4.79
N TYR A 32 19.54 -13.92 -3.81
CA TYR A 32 19.20 -14.19 -2.42
C TYR A 32 17.73 -14.59 -2.25
N ARG A 33 16.80 -13.90 -2.92
CA ARG A 33 15.37 -14.22 -2.88
C ARG A 33 15.03 -15.53 -3.59
N ALA A 34 15.78 -15.92 -4.62
CA ALA A 34 15.61 -17.19 -5.30
C ALA A 34 16.08 -18.36 -4.40
N GLU A 35 17.22 -18.19 -3.72
CA GLU A 35 17.78 -19.17 -2.80
C GLU A 35 16.93 -19.32 -1.53
N HIS A 36 16.44 -18.20 -0.98
CA HIS A 36 15.61 -18.17 0.23
C HIS A 36 14.13 -17.98 -0.10
N PHE A 37 13.65 -18.59 -1.19
CA PHE A 37 12.30 -18.34 -1.72
C PHE A 37 11.20 -18.58 -0.69
N LEU A 38 11.21 -19.72 0.00
CA LEU A 38 10.16 -20.04 0.98
C LEU A 38 10.21 -19.11 2.21
N GLY A 39 11.40 -18.78 2.70
CA GLY A 39 11.58 -17.90 3.86
C GLY A 39 11.13 -16.47 3.56
N THR A 40 11.57 -15.91 2.44
CA THR A 40 11.21 -14.55 2.01
C THR A 40 9.74 -14.39 1.60
N ARG A 41 9.04 -15.51 1.36
CA ARG A 41 7.61 -15.53 0.98
C ARG A 41 6.68 -16.06 2.07
N ALA A 42 7.20 -16.45 3.23
CA ALA A 42 6.39 -16.93 4.35
C ALA A 42 5.30 -15.91 4.77
N GLU A 43 5.59 -14.61 4.62
CA GLU A 43 4.64 -13.51 4.89
C GLU A 43 3.37 -13.57 4.02
N ILE A 44 3.40 -14.24 2.87
CA ILE A 44 2.20 -14.45 2.03
C ILE A 44 1.14 -15.24 2.79
N ALA A 45 1.51 -16.18 3.66
CA ALA A 45 0.54 -16.97 4.43
C ALA A 45 -0.32 -16.10 5.36
N VAL A 46 0.22 -14.97 5.85
CA VAL A 46 -0.50 -13.99 6.68
C VAL A 46 -1.18 -12.94 5.80
N THR A 47 -0.46 -12.45 4.79
CA THR A 47 -0.92 -11.34 3.94
C THR A 47 -2.10 -11.75 3.07
N PHE A 48 -2.10 -12.97 2.54
CA PHE A 48 -3.16 -13.43 1.63
C PHE A 48 -4.54 -13.49 2.30
N PRO A 49 -4.74 -14.17 3.46
CA PRO A 49 -6.00 -14.12 4.18
C PRO A 49 -6.40 -12.70 4.58
N MET A 50 -5.44 -11.87 4.99
CA MET A 50 -5.67 -10.46 5.30
C MET A 50 -6.21 -9.71 4.07
N THR A 51 -5.60 -9.86 2.89
CA THR A 51 -6.08 -9.22 1.66
C THR A 51 -7.49 -9.67 1.31
N VAL A 52 -7.79 -10.96 1.46
CA VAL A 52 -9.15 -11.50 1.24
C VAL A 52 -10.13 -10.86 2.23
N PHE A 53 -9.78 -10.78 3.51
CA PHE A 53 -10.62 -10.12 4.52
C PHE A 53 -10.87 -8.64 4.18
N LEU A 54 -9.82 -7.88 3.83
CA LEU A 54 -9.94 -6.47 3.46
C LEU A 54 -10.78 -6.27 2.19
N PHE A 55 -10.65 -7.17 1.22
CA PHE A 55 -11.50 -7.18 0.03
C PHE A 55 -12.97 -7.39 0.39
N LEU A 56 -13.28 -8.40 1.21
CA LEU A 56 -14.64 -8.67 1.67
C LEU A 56 -15.20 -7.52 2.53
N LEU A 57 -14.37 -6.91 3.36
CA LEU A 57 -14.72 -5.71 4.12
C LEU A 57 -15.07 -4.55 3.19
N GLY A 58 -14.27 -4.33 2.13
CA GLY A 58 -14.55 -3.36 1.09
C GLY A 58 -15.88 -3.62 0.37
N VAL A 59 -16.16 -4.87 -0.01
CA VAL A 59 -17.45 -5.28 -0.60
C VAL A 59 -18.60 -5.02 0.37
N ARG A 60 -18.43 -5.33 1.65
CA ARG A 60 -19.44 -5.07 2.68
C ARG A 60 -19.71 -3.57 2.84
N LEU A 61 -18.67 -2.74 2.86
CA LEU A 61 -18.78 -1.28 2.93
C LEU A 61 -19.48 -0.70 1.70
N TYR A 62 -19.12 -1.20 0.51
CA TYR A 62 -19.77 -0.84 -0.74
C TYR A 62 -21.27 -1.17 -0.72
N ARG A 63 -21.62 -2.41 -0.33
CA ARG A 63 -23.03 -2.84 -0.22
C ARG A 63 -23.81 -2.13 0.89
N ALA A 64 -23.12 -1.63 1.92
CA ALA A 64 -23.72 -0.82 2.98
C ALA A 64 -23.97 0.65 2.56
N GLY A 65 -23.59 1.04 1.35
CA GLY A 65 -23.74 2.41 0.85
C GLY A 65 -22.73 3.40 1.42
N ALA A 66 -21.57 2.92 1.93
CA ALA A 66 -20.55 3.77 2.53
C ALA A 66 -20.01 4.84 1.55
N PHE A 67 -20.08 4.57 0.25
CA PHE A 67 -19.60 5.46 -0.82
C PHE A 67 -20.71 6.24 -1.53
N ASP A 68 -21.96 6.07 -1.11
CA ASP A 68 -23.08 6.80 -1.69
C ASP A 68 -23.10 8.26 -1.22
N ASP A 69 -23.61 9.16 -2.06
CA ASP A 69 -23.88 10.56 -1.72
C ASP A 69 -25.23 10.71 -0.99
N ASN A 70 -25.42 9.93 0.08
CA ASN A 70 -26.63 9.98 0.91
C ASN A 70 -26.26 10.16 2.40
N GLY A 71 -27.25 10.49 3.23
CA GLY A 71 -27.02 10.71 4.67
C GLY A 71 -26.48 9.48 5.40
N THR A 72 -26.83 8.28 4.95
CA THR A 72 -26.35 7.00 5.50
C THR A 72 -24.86 6.81 5.21
N GLY A 73 -24.42 7.04 3.98
CA GLY A 73 -23.02 6.99 3.57
C GLY A 73 -22.17 7.97 4.36
N ARG A 74 -22.62 9.23 4.51
CA ARG A 74 -21.94 10.24 5.34
C ARG A 74 -21.77 9.79 6.79
N ARG A 75 -22.79 9.16 7.39
CA ARG A 75 -22.71 8.62 8.76
C ARG A 75 -21.71 7.48 8.86
N ILE A 76 -21.68 6.56 7.89
CA ILE A 76 -20.72 5.46 7.87
C ILE A 76 -19.29 6.02 7.76
N ARG A 77 -19.04 6.94 6.82
CA ARG A 77 -17.74 7.61 6.66
C ARG A 77 -17.29 8.34 7.93
N GLY A 78 -18.19 9.05 8.59
CA GLY A 78 -17.91 9.73 9.86
C GLY A 78 -17.54 8.74 10.97
N ARG A 79 -18.21 7.59 11.07
CA ARG A 79 -17.85 6.52 12.01
C ARG A 79 -16.49 5.91 11.67
N MET A 80 -16.22 5.66 10.39
CA MET A 80 -14.92 5.14 9.93
C MET A 80 -13.78 6.10 10.27
N LEU A 81 -13.99 7.41 10.06
CA LEU A 81 -13.04 8.45 10.46
C LEU A 81 -12.80 8.44 11.97
N ALA A 82 -13.88 8.50 12.77
CA ALA A 82 -13.80 8.58 14.22
C ALA A 82 -13.17 7.33 14.86
N TRP A 83 -13.63 6.14 14.49
CA TRP A 83 -13.08 4.89 15.03
C TRP A 83 -11.70 4.57 14.44
N GLY A 84 -11.51 4.82 13.14
CA GLY A 84 -10.25 4.53 12.47
C GLY A 84 -9.09 5.37 12.98
N PHE A 85 -9.28 6.68 13.17
CA PHE A 85 -8.25 7.51 13.81
C PHE A 85 -8.26 7.40 15.33
N GLY A 86 -9.45 7.40 15.95
CA GLY A 86 -9.59 7.39 17.41
C GLY A 86 -9.04 6.11 18.06
N LEU A 87 -9.17 4.97 17.40
CA LEU A 87 -8.59 3.70 17.86
C LEU A 87 -7.30 3.35 17.11
N GLY A 88 -7.28 3.54 15.79
CA GLY A 88 -6.14 3.13 14.97
C GLY A 88 -4.88 3.93 15.28
N LEU A 89 -4.95 5.25 15.50
CA LEU A 89 -3.75 6.05 15.77
C LEU A 89 -3.11 5.67 17.12
N PRO A 90 -3.85 5.60 18.25
CA PRO A 90 -3.27 5.13 19.51
C PRO A 90 -2.73 3.70 19.44
N LEU A 91 -3.43 2.78 18.76
CA LEU A 91 -2.95 1.40 18.60
C LEU A 91 -1.64 1.34 17.81
N ASN A 92 -1.50 2.10 16.73
CA ASN A 92 -0.25 2.13 15.96
C ASN A 92 0.90 2.77 16.76
N LEU A 93 0.63 3.82 17.54
CA LEU A 93 1.63 4.43 18.43
C LEU A 93 2.05 3.47 19.55
N LEU A 94 1.10 2.75 20.14
CA LEU A 94 1.38 1.73 21.16
C LEU A 94 2.15 0.55 20.55
N GLY A 95 1.77 0.12 19.34
CA GLY A 95 2.44 -0.93 18.60
C GLY A 95 3.88 -0.58 18.20
N ALA A 96 4.14 0.70 17.89
CA ALA A 96 5.47 1.20 17.60
C ALA A 96 6.37 1.34 18.84
N SER A 97 5.78 1.45 20.03
CA SER A 97 6.53 1.63 21.29
C SER A 97 6.77 0.34 22.06
N LEU A 98 5.97 -0.71 21.81
CA LEU A 98 6.05 -1.98 22.53
C LEU A 98 6.41 -3.13 21.59
N VAL A 99 7.61 -3.70 21.78
CA VAL A 99 8.11 -4.83 20.96
C VAL A 99 7.17 -6.03 20.95
N VAL A 100 6.48 -6.30 22.07
CA VAL A 100 5.50 -7.40 22.17
C VAL A 100 4.31 -7.25 21.21
N LEU A 101 4.08 -6.04 20.70
CA LEU A 101 3.00 -5.73 19.76
C LEU A 101 3.48 -5.60 18.30
N ASP A 102 4.73 -5.91 17.98
CA ASP A 102 5.30 -5.71 16.64
C ASP A 102 4.51 -6.42 15.54
N SER A 103 4.11 -7.68 15.76
CA SER A 103 3.29 -8.40 14.79
C SER A 103 1.91 -7.74 14.60
N ALA A 104 1.32 -7.23 15.68
CA ALA A 104 0.03 -6.55 15.62
C ALA A 104 0.15 -5.16 14.95
N SER A 105 1.25 -4.44 15.19
CA SER A 105 1.54 -3.15 14.58
C SER A 105 1.85 -3.27 13.09
N ARG A 106 2.41 -4.41 12.66
CA ARG A 106 2.68 -4.70 11.25
C ARG A 106 1.42 -5.10 10.48
N TYR A 107 0.53 -5.91 11.07
CA TYR A 107 -0.57 -6.52 10.33
C TYR A 107 -1.96 -6.04 10.73
N VAL A 108 -2.24 -5.82 12.02
CA VAL A 108 -3.62 -5.63 12.51
C VAL A 108 -3.97 -4.15 12.70
N PHE A 109 -3.13 -3.40 13.41
CA PHE A 109 -3.38 -2.00 13.73
C PHE A 109 -3.49 -1.10 12.47
N PRO A 110 -2.72 -1.33 11.39
CA PRO A 110 -2.87 -0.58 10.15
C PRO A 110 -4.24 -0.80 9.49
N MET A 111 -4.88 -1.96 9.67
CA MET A 111 -6.23 -2.21 9.14
C MET A 111 -7.26 -1.28 9.77
N VAL A 112 -7.14 -1.03 11.08
CA VAL A 112 -8.03 -0.11 11.80
C VAL A 112 -7.79 1.32 11.32
N LEU A 113 -6.53 1.73 11.22
CA LEU A 113 -6.16 3.06 10.74
C LEU A 113 -6.56 3.30 9.28
N MET A 114 -6.53 2.28 8.44
CA MET A 114 -6.99 2.31 7.05
C MET A 114 -8.46 2.75 6.93
N LEU A 115 -9.34 2.29 7.84
CA LEU A 115 -10.73 2.77 7.88
C LEU A 115 -10.79 4.27 8.16
N GLY A 116 -9.88 4.76 8.99
CA GLY A 116 -9.69 6.19 9.26
C GLY A 116 -9.35 6.94 7.98
N TYR A 117 -8.36 6.47 7.21
CA TYR A 117 -8.00 7.08 5.92
C TYR A 117 -9.16 7.08 4.91
N VAL A 118 -9.92 5.98 4.79
CA VAL A 118 -11.09 5.94 3.90
C VAL A 118 -12.16 6.92 4.36
N GLY A 119 -12.44 6.99 5.67
CA GLY A 119 -13.36 7.96 6.26
C GLY A 119 -12.91 9.40 6.02
N LEU A 120 -11.61 9.68 6.14
CA LEU A 120 -11.01 10.99 5.90
C LEU A 120 -11.10 11.42 4.45
N VAL A 121 -10.75 10.54 3.51
CA VAL A 121 -10.90 10.82 2.08
C VAL A 121 -12.36 11.10 1.77
N GLY A 122 -13.28 10.27 2.27
CA GLY A 122 -14.70 10.47 2.06
C GLY A 122 -15.23 11.77 2.68
N TRP A 123 -14.81 12.11 3.91
CA TRP A 123 -15.15 13.38 4.55
C TRP A 123 -14.60 14.58 3.79
N LEU A 124 -13.36 14.51 3.31
CA LEU A 124 -12.75 15.54 2.46
C LEU A 124 -13.53 15.71 1.16
N LEU A 125 -13.97 14.62 0.54
CA LEU A 125 -14.77 14.68 -0.69
C LEU A 125 -16.18 15.26 -0.46
N ASP A 126 -16.76 15.05 0.73
CA ASP A 126 -18.05 15.63 1.12
C ASP A 126 -17.95 17.14 1.39
N HIS A 127 -16.84 17.61 1.97
CA HIS A 127 -16.67 19.00 2.43
C HIS A 127 -15.87 19.89 1.46
N ALA A 128 -15.01 19.32 0.63
CA ALA A 128 -14.30 20.07 -0.38
C ALA A 128 -15.29 20.51 -1.48
N ARG A 129 -15.34 21.82 -1.75
CA ARG A 129 -16.07 22.35 -2.91
C ARG A 129 -15.71 21.52 -4.15
N ARG A 130 -16.72 21.10 -4.91
CA ARG A 130 -16.72 20.01 -5.93
C ARG A 130 -15.56 19.98 -6.96
N ARG A 131 -14.65 20.97 -6.99
CA ARG A 131 -13.54 21.14 -7.95
C ARG A 131 -12.25 21.74 -7.35
N GLY A 132 -11.99 21.60 -6.04
CA GLY A 132 -10.73 22.08 -5.46
C GLY A 132 -9.49 21.29 -5.92
N PRO A 133 -8.27 21.85 -5.79
CA PRO A 133 -7.03 21.19 -6.19
C PRO A 133 -6.80 19.86 -5.44
N VAL A 134 -7.22 19.80 -4.17
CA VAL A 134 -7.17 18.58 -3.34
C VAL A 134 -8.04 17.49 -3.94
N THR A 135 -9.33 17.77 -4.21
CA THR A 135 -10.25 16.82 -4.84
C THR A 135 -9.75 16.36 -6.21
N LEU A 136 -9.16 17.27 -6.99
CA LEU A 136 -8.58 16.95 -8.29
C LEU A 136 -7.37 16.00 -8.16
N GLY A 137 -6.45 16.29 -7.23
CA GLY A 137 -5.31 15.43 -6.93
C GLY A 137 -5.71 14.04 -6.48
N LEU A 138 -6.65 13.93 -5.52
CA LEU A 138 -7.15 12.63 -5.06
C LEU A 138 -7.81 11.82 -6.20
N ARG A 139 -8.60 12.47 -7.06
CA ARG A 139 -9.18 11.83 -8.24
C ARG A 139 -8.13 11.38 -9.24
N ALA A 140 -7.09 12.19 -9.44
CA ALA A 140 -6.01 11.88 -10.34
C ALA A 140 -5.25 10.63 -9.88
N VAL A 141 -4.76 10.64 -8.64
CA VAL A 141 -4.04 9.50 -8.04
C VAL A 141 -4.94 8.25 -7.96
N GLY A 142 -6.23 8.40 -7.67
CA GLY A 142 -7.17 7.27 -7.66
C GLY A 142 -7.35 6.60 -9.03
N ARG A 143 -7.34 7.37 -10.13
CA ARG A 143 -7.43 6.85 -11.50
C ARG A 143 -6.14 6.21 -12.01
N THR A 144 -5.02 6.51 -11.36
CA THR A 144 -3.68 6.02 -11.70
C THR A 144 -3.09 5.20 -10.55
N ALA A 145 -3.91 4.59 -9.70
CA ALA A 145 -3.47 3.99 -8.45
C ALA A 145 -2.44 2.85 -8.63
N LEU A 146 -2.60 2.00 -9.64
CA LEU A 146 -1.66 0.91 -9.93
C LEU A 146 -0.34 1.45 -10.48
N THR A 147 -0.41 2.42 -11.38
CA THR A 147 0.78 3.11 -11.91
C THR A 147 1.52 3.83 -10.78
N CYS A 148 0.81 4.58 -9.93
CA CYS A 148 1.39 5.27 -8.78
C CYS A 148 2.05 4.30 -7.82
N TYR A 149 1.40 3.17 -7.52
CA TYR A 149 2.00 2.14 -6.66
C TYR A 149 3.31 1.60 -7.24
N VAL A 150 3.33 1.22 -8.52
CA VAL A 150 4.55 0.68 -9.15
C VAL A 150 5.62 1.75 -9.22
N LEU A 151 5.28 2.96 -9.66
CA LEU A 151 6.23 4.06 -9.79
C LEU A 151 6.80 4.47 -8.42
N GLN A 152 5.97 4.50 -7.36
CA GLN A 152 6.42 4.73 -5.99
C GLN A 152 7.46 3.68 -5.58
N ASN A 153 7.21 2.39 -5.83
CA ASN A 153 8.15 1.32 -5.49
C ASN A 153 9.45 1.43 -6.27
N VAL A 154 9.40 1.76 -7.56
CA VAL A 154 10.59 1.96 -8.39
C VAL A 154 11.40 3.15 -7.90
N ILE A 155 10.76 4.29 -7.65
CA ILE A 155 11.43 5.49 -7.14
C ILE A 155 12.02 5.23 -5.77
N ALA A 156 11.26 4.65 -4.84
CA ALA A 156 11.75 4.34 -3.50
C ALA A 156 12.92 3.35 -3.53
N SER A 157 12.84 2.29 -4.35
CA SER A 157 13.93 1.32 -4.49
C SER A 157 15.18 1.98 -5.08
N TRP A 158 15.02 2.83 -6.10
CA TRP A 158 16.14 3.55 -6.70
C TRP A 158 16.73 4.63 -5.78
N LEU A 159 15.93 5.29 -4.95
CA LEU A 159 16.44 6.26 -3.98
C LEU A 159 17.15 5.56 -2.81
N PHE A 160 16.56 4.50 -2.25
CA PHE A 160 16.99 3.96 -0.97
C PHE A 160 17.94 2.77 -1.04
N TYR A 161 17.84 1.91 -2.05
CA TYR A 161 18.71 0.72 -2.13
C TYR A 161 20.11 1.07 -2.65
N GLY A 162 21.08 0.24 -2.25
CA GLY A 162 22.50 0.42 -2.58
C GLY A 162 22.83 0.47 -4.08
N TRP A 163 22.05 -0.22 -4.91
CA TRP A 163 22.22 -0.19 -6.38
C TRP A 163 21.71 1.10 -7.04
N GLY A 164 21.01 1.95 -6.30
CA GLY A 164 20.51 3.25 -6.76
C GLY A 164 21.34 4.40 -6.19
N LEU A 165 20.69 5.31 -5.45
CA LEU A 165 21.38 6.41 -4.74
C LEU A 165 21.89 6.00 -3.35
N GLY A 166 21.41 4.87 -2.80
CA GLY A 166 21.81 4.38 -1.49
C GLY A 166 21.51 5.37 -0.36
N LEU A 167 20.43 6.15 -0.45
CA LEU A 167 20.13 7.20 0.53
C LEU A 167 19.94 6.62 1.94
N ALA A 168 19.47 5.38 2.04
CA ALA A 168 19.29 4.67 3.31
C ALA A 168 20.61 4.40 4.05
N ALA A 169 21.73 4.24 3.32
CA ALA A 169 23.05 4.03 3.91
C ALA A 169 23.78 5.34 4.24
N ARG A 170 23.30 6.48 3.71
CA ARG A 170 24.01 7.77 3.74
C ARG A 170 23.40 8.80 4.68
N VAL A 171 22.12 8.66 5.02
CA VAL A 171 21.39 9.67 5.80
C VAL A 171 20.77 9.01 7.02
N ASP A 172 21.28 9.39 8.18
CA ASP A 172 20.73 8.96 9.46
C ASP A 172 19.60 9.86 9.94
N GLY A 173 18.62 9.27 10.62
CA GLY A 173 17.53 9.98 11.31
C GLY A 173 16.16 9.89 10.63
N THR A 174 15.09 10.04 11.40
CA THR A 174 13.71 9.81 10.92
C THR A 174 13.15 10.99 10.12
N THR A 175 13.68 12.20 10.32
CA THR A 175 13.11 13.44 9.75
C THR A 175 13.19 13.48 8.22
N TRP A 176 14.29 13.00 7.64
CA TRP A 176 14.46 13.02 6.19
C TRP A 176 13.50 12.05 5.48
N ILE A 177 13.11 10.96 6.16
CA ILE A 177 12.17 9.95 5.64
C ILE A 177 10.82 10.61 5.35
N PHE A 178 10.32 11.47 6.25
CA PHE A 178 9.09 12.22 6.02
C PHE A 178 9.21 13.18 4.83
N GLY A 179 10.38 13.80 4.65
CA GLY A 179 10.68 14.66 3.50
C GLY A 179 10.69 13.88 2.18
N ALA A 180 11.35 12.73 2.14
CA ALA A 180 11.39 11.87 0.97
C ALA A 180 10.00 11.30 0.64
N TRP A 181 9.25 10.85 1.65
CA TRP A 181 7.86 10.42 1.49
C TRP A 181 6.98 11.52 0.92
N ALA A 182 7.04 12.74 1.48
CA ALA A 182 6.30 13.89 0.99
C ALA A 182 6.71 14.28 -0.44
N GLY A 183 8.01 14.23 -0.75
CA GLY A 183 8.55 14.52 -2.08
C GLY A 183 8.08 13.52 -3.14
N ILE A 184 8.16 12.22 -2.83
CA ILE A 184 7.63 11.16 -3.71
C ILE A 184 6.12 11.32 -3.88
N GLY A 185 5.39 11.54 -2.78
CA GLY A 185 3.94 11.73 -2.82
C GLY A 185 3.52 12.92 -3.69
N LEU A 186 4.16 14.07 -3.51
CA LEU A 186 3.90 15.26 -4.32
C LEU A 186 4.25 15.03 -5.79
N PHE A 187 5.40 14.40 -6.07
CA PHE A 187 5.78 14.04 -7.42
C PHE A 187 4.73 13.15 -8.10
N LEU A 188 4.23 12.13 -7.41
CA LEU A 188 3.21 11.22 -7.95
C LEU A 188 1.88 11.91 -8.20
N VAL A 189 1.45 12.83 -7.33
CA VAL A 189 0.25 13.65 -7.54
C VAL A 189 0.41 14.51 -8.79
N LEU A 190 1.53 15.24 -8.91
CA LEU A 190 1.80 16.10 -10.06
C LEU A 190 1.94 15.31 -11.36
N ALA A 191 2.65 14.18 -11.33
CA ALA A 191 2.78 13.28 -12.47
C ALA A 191 1.42 12.72 -12.90
N SER A 192 0.56 12.34 -11.95
CA SER A 192 -0.79 11.87 -12.24
C SER A 192 -1.66 12.95 -12.89
N LEU A 193 -1.58 14.19 -12.39
CA LEU A 193 -2.28 15.33 -12.98
C LEU A 193 -1.78 15.64 -14.40
N ALA A 194 -0.46 15.69 -14.59
CA ALA A 194 0.17 15.95 -15.89
C ALA A 194 -0.06 14.82 -16.91
N TRP A 195 -0.21 13.58 -16.45
CA TRP A 195 -0.54 12.46 -17.31
C TRP A 195 -2.02 12.48 -17.71
N LEU A 196 -2.91 12.69 -16.76
CA LEU A 196 -4.36 12.68 -17.00
C LEU A 196 -4.87 13.89 -17.79
N SER A 197 -4.04 14.93 -17.97
CA SER A 197 -4.33 16.01 -18.92
C SER A 197 -4.18 15.57 -20.38
N ARG A 198 -3.45 14.48 -20.65
CA ARG A 198 -3.19 13.94 -21.99
C ARG A 198 -3.84 12.57 -22.24
N PHE A 199 -4.00 11.76 -21.20
CA PHE A 199 -4.49 10.39 -21.30
C PHE A 199 -5.63 10.12 -20.32
N GLU A 200 -6.57 9.26 -20.67
CA GLU A 200 -7.73 8.99 -19.81
C GLU A 200 -7.45 8.02 -18.65
N ARG A 201 -6.37 7.24 -18.73
CA ARG A 201 -6.03 6.22 -17.72
C ARG A 201 -4.52 6.19 -17.53
N GLY A 202 -4.08 5.69 -16.38
CA GLY A 202 -2.67 5.40 -16.18
C GLY A 202 -2.18 4.29 -17.13
N PRO A 203 -0.88 4.25 -17.44
CA PRO A 203 -0.31 3.30 -18.39
C PRO A 203 -0.53 1.84 -17.98
N LEU A 204 -0.33 1.50 -16.70
CA LEU A 204 -0.54 0.13 -16.22
C LEU A 204 -2.02 -0.24 -16.15
N GLU A 205 -2.88 0.72 -15.83
CA GLU A 205 -4.33 0.55 -15.84
C GLU A 205 -4.86 0.31 -17.25
N ALA A 206 -4.31 1.02 -18.24
CA ALA A 206 -4.65 0.81 -19.64
C ALA A 206 -4.20 -0.57 -20.13
N LEU A 207 -2.99 -1.00 -19.74
CA LEU A 207 -2.51 -2.36 -20.03
C LEU A 207 -3.40 -3.42 -19.39
N GLY A 208 -3.72 -3.27 -18.10
CA GLY A 208 -4.61 -4.19 -17.39
C GLY A 208 -6.00 -4.29 -18.03
N ALA A 209 -6.57 -3.15 -18.43
CA ALA A 209 -7.85 -3.13 -19.15
C ALA A 209 -7.78 -3.85 -20.50
N ARG A 210 -6.67 -3.69 -21.24
CA ARG A 210 -6.46 -4.41 -22.52
C ARG A 210 -6.31 -5.91 -22.31
N LEU A 211 -5.56 -6.34 -21.30
CA LEU A 211 -5.37 -7.76 -20.99
C LEU A 211 -6.69 -8.42 -20.57
N LEU A 212 -7.51 -7.73 -19.77
CA LEU A 212 -8.83 -8.22 -19.38
C LEU A 212 -9.78 -8.34 -20.58
N ALA A 213 -9.68 -7.43 -21.56
CA ALA A 213 -10.49 -7.49 -22.77
C ALA A 213 -10.14 -8.68 -23.68
N LEU A 214 -8.95 -9.30 -23.51
CA LEU A 214 -8.54 -10.50 -24.23
C LEU A 214 -9.08 -11.79 -23.59
N VAL A 215 -9.59 -11.73 -22.35
CA VAL A 215 -10.17 -12.90 -21.69
C VAL A 215 -11.57 -13.14 -22.27
N PRO A 216 -11.84 -14.28 -22.92
CA PRO A 216 -13.15 -14.55 -23.50
C PRO A 216 -14.23 -14.55 -22.42
N ASP A 217 -15.34 -13.87 -22.70
CA ASP A 217 -16.48 -13.82 -21.79
C ASP A 217 -17.10 -15.22 -21.68
N ARG A 218 -16.83 -15.92 -20.56
CA ARG A 218 -17.38 -17.27 -20.29
C ARG A 218 -18.91 -17.30 -20.21
N ARG A 219 -19.57 -16.13 -20.19
CA ARG A 219 -21.03 -16.01 -20.21
C ARG A 219 -21.63 -16.17 -21.61
N ALA A 220 -20.87 -15.92 -22.68
CA ALA A 220 -21.38 -16.08 -24.04
C ALA A 220 -21.46 -17.55 -24.48
N THR A 221 -20.63 -18.43 -23.91
CA THR A 221 -20.55 -19.86 -24.29
C THR A 221 -21.54 -20.77 -23.56
N ALA A 222 -22.22 -20.29 -22.51
CA ALA A 222 -23.22 -21.06 -21.78
C ALA A 222 -24.61 -20.97 -22.44
N THR A 223 -24.95 -19.83 -23.05
CA THR A 223 -26.24 -19.63 -23.73
C THR A 223 -26.32 -20.40 -25.05
N ASP A 224 -25.18 -20.61 -25.72
CA ASP A 224 -25.09 -21.29 -27.03
C ASP A 224 -25.02 -22.83 -26.92
N ARG A 225 -24.89 -23.37 -25.70
CA ARG A 225 -24.97 -24.83 -25.43
C ARG A 225 -26.31 -25.26 -24.83
N ALA A 226 -27.19 -24.30 -24.55
CA ALA A 226 -28.53 -24.52 -24.03
C ALA A 226 -29.63 -24.25 -25.08
N ALA A 227 -29.23 -23.90 -26.31
CA ALA A 227 -30.07 -23.79 -27.50
C ALA A 227 -29.77 -24.97 -28.44
#